data_AF-A0A535QAW8-F1
#
_entry.id   AF-A0A535QAW8-F1
#
_cell.length_a   1.000
_cell.length_b   1.000
_cell.length_c   1.000
_cell.angle_alpha   90.00
_cell.angle_beta   90.00
_cell.angle_gamma   90.00
#
_symmetry.space_group_name_H-M   'P 1'
#
loop_
_entity.id
_entity.type
_entity.pdbx_description
1 polymer ?
#
loop_
_entity_poly.entity_id
_entity_poly.type
_entity_poly.pdbx_seq_one_letter_code
_entity_poly.pdbx_strand_id
1 'polypeptide(L)'
;GGDVFDRSTKCVAFEGRIVVVGFTSGRVPTAAANHLLIKNYSVLGLHWGLYRQRAPQLIRACTENLFELYAAGKIRPYVGNQAPLQDAVALLEAVASRQTTGKAVLTVGQ
;
A
#
# COMPACT_ATOMS: atom_id res chain seq x y z
N GLY A 1 3.93 0.33 8.95
CA GLY A 1 5.10 -0.31 9.59
C GLY A 1 5.59 0.52 10.75
N GLY A 2 6.54 -0.01 11.52
CA GLY A 2 7.17 0.68 12.65
C GLY A 2 6.16 1.35 13.58
N ASP A 3 6.42 2.60 13.97
CA ASP A 3 5.66 3.31 15.01
C ASP A 3 4.20 3.58 14.63
N VAL A 4 3.88 3.54 13.33
CA VAL A 4 2.50 3.61 12.86
C VAL A 4 1.74 2.33 13.24
N PHE A 5 2.38 1.16 13.21
CA PHE A 5 1.74 -0.08 13.67
C PHE A 5 1.43 0.01 15.16
N ASP A 6 2.39 0.42 15.98
CA ASP A 6 2.22 0.54 17.44
C ASP A 6 1.14 1.56 17.83
N ARG A 7 0.98 2.62 17.03
CA ARG A 7 -0.14 3.56 17.19
C ARG A 7 -1.47 2.96 16.70
N SER A 8 -1.44 2.19 15.62
CA SER A 8 -2.64 1.53 15.08
C SER A 8 -3.24 0.54 16.06
N THR A 9 -2.43 -0.19 16.84
CA THR A 9 -2.94 -1.09 17.89
C THR A 9 -3.68 -0.33 19.00
N LYS A 10 -3.27 0.91 19.30
CA LYS A 10 -3.99 1.76 20.26
C LYS A 10 -5.33 2.27 19.70
N CYS A 11 -5.39 2.55 18.39
CA CYS A 11 -6.57 3.08 17.71
C CYS A 11 -7.55 2.00 17.22
N VAL A 12 -7.15 0.73 17.12
CA VAL A 12 -8.02 -0.34 16.64
C VAL A 12 -9.22 -0.50 17.57
N ALA A 13 -10.40 -0.65 16.96
CA ALA A 13 -11.65 -0.97 17.66
C ALA A 13 -11.67 -2.42 18.14
N PHE A 14 -12.60 -2.74 19.04
CA PHE A 14 -12.91 -4.13 19.38
C PHE A 14 -13.25 -4.91 18.10
N GLU A 15 -12.65 -6.11 17.94
CA GLU A 15 -12.76 -6.96 16.73
C GLU A 15 -12.26 -6.33 15.42
N GLY A 16 -11.50 -5.24 15.51
CA GLY A 16 -10.93 -4.58 14.34
C GLY A 16 -9.85 -5.41 13.63
N ARG A 17 -9.41 -4.92 12.47
CA ARG A 17 -8.39 -5.58 11.65
C ARG A 17 -7.29 -4.60 11.27
N ILE A 18 -6.05 -4.96 11.55
CA ILE A 18 -4.87 -4.23 11.07
C ILE A 18 -4.29 -5.01 9.90
N VAL A 19 -4.28 -4.41 8.71
CA VAL A 19 -3.72 -5.01 7.49
C VAL A 19 -2.32 -4.47 7.24
N VAL A 20 -1.32 -5.34 7.29
CA VAL A 20 0.09 -5.03 7.06
C VAL A 20 0.43 -5.26 5.60
N VAL A 21 0.74 -4.17 4.88
CA VAL A 21 1.10 -4.20 3.44
C VAL A 21 2.60 -3.95 3.20
N GLY A 22 3.32 -3.35 4.15
CA GLY A 22 4.76 -3.10 4.03
C GLY A 22 5.40 -2.32 5.19
N PHE A 23 6.71 -2.10 5.08
CA PHE A 23 7.59 -1.55 6.14
C PHE A 23 8.39 -0.32 5.67
N THR A 24 7.73 0.67 5.08
CA THR A 24 8.38 1.90 4.56
C THR A 24 9.07 2.76 5.64
N SER A 25 8.82 2.47 6.91
CA SER A 25 9.47 3.09 8.07
C SER A 25 10.84 2.50 8.40
N GLY A 26 11.29 1.44 7.72
CA GLY A 26 12.57 0.77 8.00
C GLY A 26 12.56 -0.16 9.23
N ARG A 27 11.60 0.00 10.14
CA ARG A 27 11.37 -0.90 11.29
C ARG A 27 10.25 -1.91 11.02
N VAL A 28 10.57 -3.19 11.20
CA VAL A 28 9.58 -4.28 11.26
C VAL A 28 8.95 -4.28 12.66
N PRO A 29 7.62 -4.15 12.79
CA PRO A 29 6.95 -4.17 14.09
C PRO A 29 6.74 -5.59 14.62
N THR A 30 6.61 -5.72 15.94
CA THR A 30 6.26 -6.97 16.62
C THR A 30 4.82 -6.89 17.14
N ALA A 31 4.01 -7.91 16.85
CA ALA A 31 2.65 -8.01 17.39
C ALA A 31 2.66 -8.68 18.76
N ALA A 32 2.21 -7.96 19.80
CA ALA A 32 2.12 -8.48 21.15
C ALA A 32 0.79 -9.25 21.34
N ALA A 33 0.86 -10.56 21.59
CA ALA A 33 -0.31 -11.44 21.64
C ALA A 33 -1.30 -11.08 22.75
N ASN A 34 -0.80 -10.66 23.91
CA ASN A 34 -1.62 -10.14 25.00
C ASN A 34 -2.44 -8.92 24.56
N HIS A 35 -1.88 -8.04 23.74
CA HIS A 35 -2.58 -6.86 23.28
C HIS A 35 -3.70 -7.22 22.28
N LEU A 36 -3.48 -8.21 21.40
CA LEU A 36 -4.52 -8.76 20.51
C LEU A 36 -5.75 -9.20 21.29
N LEU A 37 -5.53 -9.92 22.41
CA LEU A 37 -6.58 -10.45 23.27
C LEU A 37 -7.46 -9.36 23.89
N ILE A 38 -6.89 -8.24 24.35
CA ILE A 38 -7.65 -7.20 25.09
C ILE A 38 -8.78 -6.60 24.25
N LYS A 39 -8.60 -6.49 22.93
CA LYS A 39 -9.59 -5.91 22.02
C LYS A 39 -10.09 -6.90 20.96
N ASN A 40 -9.75 -8.18 21.08
CA ASN A 40 -10.10 -9.22 20.11
C ASN A 40 -9.77 -8.85 18.64
N TYR A 41 -8.73 -8.06 18.38
CA TYR A 41 -8.42 -7.62 17.02
C TYR A 41 -7.47 -8.57 16.30
N SER A 42 -7.51 -8.55 14.97
CA SER A 42 -6.66 -9.37 14.10
C SER A 42 -5.55 -8.56 13.44
N VAL A 43 -4.40 -9.19 13.22
CA VAL A 43 -3.30 -8.66 12.39
C VAL A 43 -3.15 -9.56 11.17
N LEU A 44 -3.33 -8.99 9.98
CA LEU A 44 -3.30 -9.72 8.71
C LEU A 44 -2.15 -9.22 7.83
N GLY A 45 -1.38 -10.14 7.26
CA GLY A 45 -0.39 -9.83 6.23
C GLY A 45 -1.01 -9.83 4.84
N LEU A 46 -0.74 -8.80 4.04
CA LEU A 46 -1.12 -8.75 2.62
C LEU A 46 0.13 -8.63 1.74
N HIS A 47 0.57 -9.76 1.20
CA HIS A 47 1.62 -9.80 0.19
C HIS A 47 1.02 -9.79 -1.22
N TRP A 48 0.58 -8.61 -1.70
CA TRP A 48 -0.13 -8.50 -2.98
C TRP A 48 0.62 -9.11 -4.18
N GLY A 49 1.95 -8.94 -4.26
CA GLY A 49 2.75 -9.49 -5.35
C GLY A 49 2.74 -11.02 -5.46
N LEU A 50 2.47 -11.74 -4.36
CA LEU A 50 2.51 -13.21 -4.28
C LEU A 50 1.20 -13.82 -4.81
N TYR A 51 0.12 -13.05 -4.83
CA TYR A 51 -1.16 -13.48 -5.41
C TYR A 51 -1.03 -13.80 -6.90
N ARG A 52 -0.09 -13.16 -7.62
CA ARG A 52 0.21 -13.52 -9.01
C ARG A 52 0.60 -14.99 -9.18
N GLN A 53 1.19 -15.60 -8.16
CA GLN A 53 1.61 -17.01 -8.17
C GLN A 53 0.61 -17.91 -7.45
N ARG A 54 0.09 -17.47 -6.30
CA ARG A 54 -0.72 -18.31 -5.40
C ARG A 54 -2.22 -18.30 -5.72
N ALA A 55 -2.72 -17.21 -6.32
CA ALA A 55 -4.14 -17.04 -6.65
C ALA A 55 -4.32 -15.99 -7.76
N PRO A 56 -3.80 -16.26 -8.99
CA PRO A 56 -3.80 -15.29 -10.09
C PRO A 56 -5.21 -14.82 -10.50
N GLN A 57 -6.23 -15.65 -10.32
CA GLN A 57 -7.63 -15.30 -10.55
C GLN A 57 -8.09 -14.09 -9.72
N LEU A 58 -7.55 -13.92 -8.50
CA LEU A 58 -7.87 -12.77 -7.66
C LEU A 58 -7.24 -11.48 -8.18
N ILE A 59 -6.07 -11.56 -8.83
CA ILE A 59 -5.47 -10.38 -9.49
C ILE A 59 -6.41 -9.88 -10.57
N ARG A 60 -6.91 -10.77 -11.43
CA ARG A 60 -7.84 -10.43 -12.51
C ARG A 60 -9.12 -9.80 -11.95
N ALA A 61 -9.78 -10.46 -11.00
CA ALA A 61 -11.02 -9.96 -10.41
C ALA A 61 -10.83 -8.59 -9.73
N CYS A 62 -9.72 -8.39 -9.01
CA CYS A 62 -9.42 -7.09 -8.42
C CYS A 62 -9.15 -6.01 -9.47
N THR A 63 -8.47 -6.34 -10.57
CA THR A 63 -8.24 -5.39 -11.67
C THR A 63 -9.55 -4.98 -12.35
N GLU A 64 -10.44 -5.92 -12.62
CA GLU A 64 -11.78 -5.65 -13.16
C GLU A 64 -12.57 -4.71 -12.23
N ASN A 65 -12.64 -5.02 -10.94
CA ASN A 65 -13.29 -4.16 -9.95
C ASN A 65 -12.69 -2.74 -9.88
N LEU A 66 -11.37 -2.59 -10.00
CA LEU A 66 -10.73 -1.27 -10.02
C LEU A 66 -11.14 -0.46 -11.26
N PHE A 67 -11.25 -1.09 -12.43
CA PHE A 67 -11.71 -0.41 -13.64
C PHE A 67 -13.18 -0.02 -13.55
N GLU A 68 -14.04 -0.86 -12.96
CA GLU A 68 -15.44 -0.50 -12.72
C GLU A 68 -15.57 0.72 -11.79
N LEU A 69 -14.81 0.76 -10.70
CA LEU A 69 -14.78 1.91 -9.79
C LEU A 69 -14.29 3.18 -10.50
N TYR A 70 -13.30 3.04 -11.39
CA TYR A 70 -12.78 4.17 -12.17
C TYR A 70 -13.79 4.67 -13.20
N ALA A 71 -14.40 3.76 -13.97
CA ALA A 71 -15.44 4.08 -14.95
C ALA A 71 -16.67 4.74 -14.29
N ALA A 72 -17.02 4.32 -13.07
CA ALA A 72 -18.08 4.92 -12.28
C ALA A 72 -17.67 6.25 -11.59
N GLY A 73 -16.45 6.74 -11.79
CA GLY A 73 -15.96 7.99 -11.19
C GLY A 73 -15.76 7.94 -9.68
N LYS A 74 -15.82 6.76 -9.06
CA LYS A 74 -15.67 6.55 -7.60
C LYS A 74 -14.23 6.64 -7.13
N ILE A 75 -13.28 6.37 -8.03
CA ILE A 75 -11.85 6.57 -7.78
C ILE A 75 -11.25 7.47 -8.85
N ARG A 76 -10.35 8.36 -8.43
CA ARG A 76 -9.58 9.24 -9.31
C ARG A 76 -8.10 9.09 -8.96
N PRO A 77 -7.34 8.26 -9.70
CA PRO A 77 -5.91 8.09 -9.46
C PRO A 77 -5.20 9.44 -9.55
N TYR A 78 -4.45 9.80 -8.51
CA TYR A 78 -3.68 11.03 -8.48
C TYR A 78 -2.27 10.77 -9.01
N VAL A 79 -2.00 11.28 -10.22
CA VAL A 79 -0.67 11.31 -10.82
C VAL A 79 -0.04 12.65 -10.45
N GLY A 80 0.94 12.63 -9.55
CA GLY A 80 1.53 13.87 -9.02
C GLY A 80 2.78 14.32 -9.75
N ASN A 81 3.59 13.38 -10.24
CA ASN A 81 4.82 13.68 -10.96
C ASN A 81 4.86 12.86 -12.25
N GLN A 82 5.18 13.52 -13.35
CA GLN A 82 5.40 12.89 -14.64
C GLN A 82 6.69 13.42 -15.24
N ALA A 83 7.56 12.53 -15.68
CA ALA A 83 8.84 12.90 -16.30
C ALA A 83 9.14 11.96 -17.48
N PRO A 84 9.94 12.37 -18.46
CA PRO A 84 10.43 11.47 -19.50
C PRO A 84 11.37 10.41 -18.91
N LEU A 85 11.50 9.26 -19.59
CA LEU A 85 12.31 8.15 -19.12
C LEU A 85 13.78 8.54 -18.86
N GLN A 86 14.35 9.51 -19.61
CA GLN A 86 15.71 9.99 -19.36
C GLN A 86 15.91 10.58 -17.94
N ASP A 87 14.84 11.05 -17.30
CA ASP A 87 14.89 11.67 -15.96
C ASP A 87 14.62 10.64 -14.85
N ALA A 88 14.71 9.34 -15.15
CA ALA A 88 14.41 8.27 -14.21
C ALA A 88 15.20 8.36 -12.90
N VAL A 89 16.49 8.73 -12.98
CA VAL A 89 17.36 8.87 -11.79
C VAL A 89 16.80 9.93 -10.85
N ALA A 90 16.56 11.14 -11.36
CA ALA A 90 16.04 12.25 -10.57
C ALA A 90 14.64 11.94 -9.98
N LEU A 91 13.76 11.29 -10.75
CA LEU A 91 12.43 10.94 -10.26
C LEU A 91 12.48 9.85 -9.16
N LEU A 92 13.36 8.86 -9.30
CA LEU A 92 13.56 7.84 -8.27
C LEU A 92 14.15 8.44 -6.98
N GLU A 93 15.09 9.37 -7.09
CA GLU A 93 15.63 10.12 -5.94
C GLU A 93 14.55 10.94 -5.24
N ALA A 94 13.66 11.59 -5.98
CA ALA A 94 12.51 12.30 -5.43
C ALA A 94 11.55 11.35 -4.67
N VAL A 95 11.32 10.14 -5.18
CA VAL A 95 10.52 9.12 -4.49
C VAL A 95 11.22 8.66 -3.20
N ALA A 96 12.51 8.34 -3.28
CA ALA A 96 13.30 7.87 -2.13
C ALA A 96 13.40 8.93 -1.02
N SER A 97 13.57 10.19 -1.40
CA SER A 97 13.61 11.35 -0.47
C SER A 97 12.22 11.78 0.02
N ARG A 98 11.15 11.07 -0.36
CA ARG A 98 9.75 11.36 0.02
C ARG A 98 9.27 12.74 -0.41
N GLN A 99 9.77 13.25 -1.52
CA GLN A 99 9.38 14.55 -2.11
C GLN A 99 8.26 14.44 -3.16
N THR A 100 7.69 13.25 -3.33
CA THR A 100 6.58 13.02 -4.27
C THR A 100 5.27 12.84 -3.51
N THR A 101 4.16 13.26 -4.13
CA THR A 101 2.80 12.97 -3.65
C THR A 101 2.04 12.29 -4.77
N GLY A 102 1.31 11.23 -4.48
CA GLY A 102 0.62 10.45 -5.52
C GLY A 102 1.56 9.54 -6.31
N LYS A 103 1.13 9.18 -7.52
CA LYS A 103 1.91 8.31 -8.40
C LYS A 103 2.92 9.13 -9.20
N ALA A 104 4.20 8.78 -9.08
CA ALA A 104 5.26 9.18 -10.00
C ALA A 104 5.23 8.27 -11.24
N VAL A 105 5.27 8.88 -12.44
CA VAL A 105 5.16 8.20 -13.74
C VAL A 105 6.31 8.61 -14.65
N LEU A 106 6.97 7.63 -15.27
CA LEU A 106 7.90 7.85 -16.37
C LEU A 106 7.20 7.62 -17.69
N THR A 107 7.37 8.54 -18.62
CA THR A 107 6.82 8.44 -19.99
C THR A 107 7.86 7.90 -20.94
N VAL A 108 7.43 7.01 -21.83
CA VAL A 108 8.28 6.35 -22.84
C VAL A 108 7.78 6.76 -24.22
N GLY A 109 8.68 7.23 -25.08
CA GLY A 109 8.33 7.59 -26.47
C GLY A 109 7.81 9.02 -26.66
N GLN A 110 8.43 9.99 -26.00
CA GLN A 110 8.42 11.38 -26.48
C GLN A 110 9.75 11.68 -27.17
#